data_AF-A0AA51MXJ8-F1
#
_entry.id   AF-A0AA51MXJ8-F1
#
_cell.length_a   1.000
_cell.length_b   1.000
_cell.length_c   1.000
_cell.angle_alpha   90.00
_cell.angle_beta   90.00
_cell.angle_gamma   90.00
#
_symmetry.space_group_name_H-M   'P 1'
#
loop_
_entity.id
_entity.type
_entity.pdbx_description
1 polymer ?
#
loop_
_entity_poly.entity_id
_entity_poly.type
_entity_poly.pdbx_seq_one_letter_code
_entity_poly.pdbx_strand_id
1 'polypeptide(L)' 'MIEHVRSERKVLGLIMDVFNPLTVNLWGANINRRTVENVKKAGFLETEVTNLAGDIVKEIIINNKK' A
#
# COMPACT_ATOMS: atom_id res chain seq x y z
N MET A 1 3.53 -0.48 -11.31
CA MET A 1 4.29 -0.31 -10.05
C MET A 1 3.92 -1.46 -9.12
N ILE A 2 4.88 -2.04 -8.40
CA ILE A 2 4.61 -3.07 -7.39
C ILE A 2 4.88 -2.46 -6.02
N GLU A 3 3.87 -2.43 -5.14
CA GLU A 3 3.96 -1.78 -3.84
C GLU A 3 3.53 -2.69 -2.71
N HIS A 4 4.21 -2.52 -1.57
CA HIS A 4 3.77 -3.01 -0.29
C HIS A 4 2.78 -2.00 0.33
N VAL A 5 1.59 -2.46 0.70
CA VAL A 5 0.54 -1.66 1.34
C VAL A 5 0.02 -2.35 2.60
N ARG A 6 -0.64 -1.58 3.47
CA ARG A 6 -1.30 -2.15 4.66
C ARG A 6 -2.41 -3.13 4.24
N SER A 7 -2.45 -4.29 4.89
CA SER A 7 -3.57 -5.24 4.75
C SER A 7 -4.88 -4.63 5.29
N GLU A 8 -5.98 -4.88 4.59
CA GLU A 8 -7.33 -4.50 5.01
C GLU A 8 -8.00 -5.61 5.85
N ARG A 9 -7.39 -6.79 5.95
CA ARG A 9 -7.86 -7.87 6.82
C ARG A 9 -7.60 -7.49 8.28
N LYS A 10 -8.63 -7.53 9.13
CA LYS A 10 -8.56 -7.09 10.54
C LYS A 10 -7.35 -7.62 11.31
N VAL A 11 -7.12 -8.94 11.27
CA VAL A 11 -6.03 -9.58 12.03
C VAL A 11 -4.67 -9.20 11.47
N LEU A 12 -4.49 -9.31 10.15
CA LEU A 12 -3.21 -9.06 9.50
C LEU A 12 -2.84 -7.58 9.54
N GLY A 13 -3.81 -6.69 9.32
CA GLY A 13 -3.65 -5.25 9.49
C GLY A 13 -3.26 -4.87 10.92
N LEU A 14 -3.85 -5.49 11.94
CA LEU A 14 -3.46 -5.26 13.33
C LEU A 14 -2.00 -5.68 13.60
N ILE A 15 -1.59 -6.85 13.09
CA ILE A 15 -0.20 -7.32 13.19
C ILE A 15 0.75 -6.29 12.55
N MET A 16 0.42 -5.81 11.35
CA MET A 16 1.22 -4.78 10.67
C MET A 16 1.27 -3.47 11.45
N ASP A 17 0.17 -3.05 12.07
CA ASP A 17 0.11 -1.86 12.94
C ASP A 17 1.04 -1.98 14.15
N VAL A 18 1.14 -3.17 14.75
CA VAL A 18 2.05 -3.44 15.88
C VAL A 18 3.51 -3.42 15.42
N PHE A 19 3.81 -3.93 14.23
CA PHE A 19 5.19 -3.94 13.69
C PHE A 19 5.62 -2.59 13.11
N ASN A 20 4.69 -1.72 12.71
CA ASN A 20 5.02 -0.47 12.04
C ASN A 20 5.92 0.48 12.87
N PRO A 21 5.69 0.68 14.20
CA PRO A 21 6.64 1.41 15.03
C PRO A 21 8.04 0.81 15.00
N LEU A 22 8.16 -0.52 14.99
CA LEU A 22 9.47 -1.19 14.95
C LEU A 22 10.18 -0.90 13.63
N THR A 23 9.51 -1.05 12.49
CA THR A 23 10.13 -0.84 11.17
C THR A 23 10.50 0.62 10.93
N VAL A 24 9.66 1.56 11.42
CA VAL A 24 9.96 3.00 11.36
C VAL A 24 11.18 3.34 12.21
N ASN A 25 11.32 2.76 13.41
CA ASN A 25 12.48 3.02 14.26
C ASN A 25 13.77 2.37 13.76
N LEU A 26 13.70 1.21 13.10
CA LEU A 26 14.90 0.49 12.64
C LEU A 26 15.51 1.09 11.36
N TRP A 27 14.69 1.41 10.37
CA TRP A 27 15.18 1.88 9.06
C TRP A 27 14.29 2.96 8.43
N GLY A 28 13.40 3.59 9.21
CA GLY A 28 12.58 4.71 8.75
C GLY A 28 11.39 4.32 7.85
N ALA A 29 11.18 3.04 7.58
CA ALA A 29 10.11 2.62 6.66
C ALA A 29 8.78 2.44 7.39
N ASN A 30 7.83 3.32 7.07
CA ASN A 30 6.42 3.10 7.35
C ASN A 30 5.88 2.03 6.40
N ILE A 31 5.49 0.88 6.96
CA ILE A 31 4.96 -0.28 6.22
C ILE A 31 3.46 -0.17 5.97
N ASN A 32 2.77 0.70 6.72
CA ASN A 32 1.32 0.89 6.64
C ASN A 32 0.92 1.93 5.58
N ARG A 33 1.44 1.79 4.36
CA ARG A 33 1.20 2.75 3.28
C ARG A 33 -0.17 2.54 2.63
N ARG A 34 -0.83 3.65 2.27
CA ARG A 34 -2.07 3.70 1.48
C ARG A 34 -1.80 4.18 0.06
N THR A 35 -0.95 3.46 -0.68
CA THR A 35 -0.45 3.91 -1.99
C THR A 35 -1.57 4.12 -3.01
N VAL A 36 -2.55 3.23 -3.09
CA VAL A 36 -3.68 3.36 -4.02
C VAL A 36 -4.47 4.66 -3.78
N GLU A 37 -4.68 5.03 -2.51
CA GLU A 37 -5.37 6.26 -2.15
C GLU A 37 -4.55 7.50 -2.53
N ASN A 38 -3.24 7.46 -2.30
CA ASN A 38 -2.33 8.55 -2.65
C ASN A 38 -2.28 8.77 -4.17
N VAL A 39 -2.28 7.70 -4.98
CA VAL A 39 -2.31 7.80 -6.44
C VAL A 39 -3.59 8.49 -6.91
N LYS A 40 -4.75 8.11 -6.33
CA LYS A 40 -6.03 8.78 -6.62
C LYS A 40 -6.01 10.25 -6.22
N LYS A 41 -5.49 10.57 -5.03
CA LYS A 41 -5.33 11.95 -4.53
C LYS A 41 -4.41 12.80 -5.43
N ALA A 42 -3.44 12.20 -6.11
CA ALA A 42 -2.57 12.88 -7.07
C ALA A 42 -3.26 13.20 -8.42
N GLY A 43 -4.51 12.74 -8.60
CA GLY A 43 -5.31 12.99 -9.80
C GLY A 43 -5.21 11.90 -10.88
N PHE A 44 -4.59 10.77 -10.57
CA PHE A 44 -4.61 9.61 -11.46
C PHE A 44 -5.88 8.80 -11.20
N LEU A 45 -6.88 8.98 -12.08
CA LEU A 45 -8.20 8.38 -11.93
C LEU A 45 -8.31 7.01 -12.63
N GLU A 46 -7.55 6.81 -13.70
CA GLU A 46 -7.54 5.55 -14.47
C GLU A 46 -6.43 4.64 -13.93
N THR A 47 -6.75 3.93 -12.85
CA THR A 47 -5.82 3.03 -12.16
C THR A 47 -6.37 1.62 -12.05
N GLU A 48 -5.58 0.64 -12.45
CA GLU A 48 -5.86 -0.77 -12.26
C GLU A 48 -5.03 -1.29 -11.09
N VAL A 49 -5.65 -2.07 -10.20
CA VAL A 49 -5.01 -2.57 -8.98
C VAL A 49 -5.25 -4.07 -8.85
N THR A 50 -4.16 -4.84 -8.87
CA THR A 50 -4.18 -6.30 -8.76
C THR A 50 -3.41 -6.74 -7.52
N ASN A 51 -3.95 -7.71 -6.79
CA ASN A 51 -3.28 -8.32 -5.63
C ASN A 51 -2.30 -9.40 -6.12
N LEU A 52 -1.02 -9.27 -5.79
CA LEU A 52 0.02 -10.23 -6.17
C LEU A 52 0.34 -11.22 -5.05
N ALA A 53 0.38 -10.76 -3.79
CA ALA A 53 0.61 -11.62 -2.62
C ALA A 53 -0.31 -11.20 -1.47
N GLY A 54 -1.39 -11.98 -1.29
CA GLY A 54 -2.47 -11.59 -0.38
C GLY A 54 -3.02 -10.21 -0.74
N ASP A 55 -3.34 -9.38 0.25
CA ASP A 55 -3.72 -7.98 0.05
C ASP A 55 -2.61 -6.98 0.42
N ILE A 56 -1.40 -7.47 0.67
CA ILE A 56 -0.24 -6.69 1.12
C ILE A 56 0.62 -6.24 -0.06
N VAL A 57 0.79 -7.08 -1.09
CA VAL A 57 1.55 -6.70 -2.30
C VAL A 57 0.57 -6.45 -3.44
N LYS A 58 0.59 -5.23 -3.98
CA LYS A 58 -0.28 -4.83 -5.08
C LYS A 58 0.53 -4.41 -6.29
N GLU A 59 0.10 -4.88 -7.45
CA GLU A 59 0.42 -4.25 -8.72
C GLU A 59 -0.55 -3.10 -8.95
N ILE A 60 -0.02 -1.93 -9.26
CA ILE A 60 -0.77 -0.72 -9.59
C ILE A 60 -0.32 -0.27 -10.98
N ILE A 61 -1.23 -0.32 -11.95
CA ILE A 61 -1.03 0.19 -13.31
C ILE A 61 -1.78 1.51 -13.41
N ILE A 62 -1.11 2.55 -13.89
CA ILE A 62 -1.67 3.89 -14.03
C ILE A 62 -1.69 4.22 -15.51
N ASN A 63 -2.89 4.41 -16.06
CA ASN A 63 -3.07 4.92 -17.41
C ASN A 63 -3.14 6.45 -17.32
N ASN A 64 -2.01 7.10 -17.58
CA ASN A 64 -1.92 8.55 -17.43
C ASN A 64 -2.57 9.27 -18.61
N LYS A 65 -3.81 9.73 -18.42
CA LYS A 65 -4.52 10.65 -19.33
C LYS A 65 -4.67 12.07 -18.76
N LYS A 66 -3.92 12.37 -17.68
CA LYS A 66 -3.89 13.69 -17.04
C LYS A 66 -3.08 14.68 -17.87
#